data_AF-A0A392R0B7-F1
#
_entry.id   AF-A0A392R0B7-F1
#
_cell.length_a   1.000
_cell.length_b   1.000
_cell.length_c   1.000
_cell.angle_alpha   90.00
_cell.angle_beta   90.00
_cell.angle_gamma   90.00
#
_symmetry.space_group_name_H-M   'P 1'
#
loop_
_entity.id
_entity.type
_entity.pdbx_description
1 polymer ?
#
loop_
_entity_poly.entity_id
_entity_poly.type
_entity_poly.pdbx_seq_one_letter_code
_entity_poly.pdbx_strand_id
1 'polypeptide(L)'
;MAISINYLREEIKECFLDLCSFPEDKKIPLDVLINMWVEIHDIDEKDAFAIVVELSNKNLLTLVKEARAGGMYSSCFEISVTQHDVLRDLALNLSNRE
;
A
#
# COMPACT_ATOMS: atom_id res chain seq x y z
N MET A 1 9.21 2.99 19.32
CA MET A 1 8.32 1.83 19.44
C MET A 1 8.34 1.09 18.10
N ALA A 2 9.17 0.04 17.97
CA ALA A 2 9.45 -0.62 16.69
C ALA A 2 9.11 -2.12 16.75
N ILE A 3 7.89 -2.45 17.22
CA ILE A 3 7.53 -3.84 17.56
C ILE A 3 6.53 -4.45 16.56
N SER A 4 5.67 -3.65 15.90
CA SER A 4 4.67 -4.18 14.94
C SER A 4 5.23 -4.59 13.58
N ILE A 5 6.38 -4.03 13.17
CA ILE A 5 6.91 -4.19 11.79
C ILE A 5 7.96 -5.32 11.71
N ASN A 6 8.69 -5.62 12.79
CA ASN A 6 9.66 -6.73 12.82
C ASN A 6 9.02 -8.13 12.76
N TYR A 7 7.69 -8.22 12.91
CA TYR A 7 6.93 -9.47 12.75
C TYR A 7 6.29 -9.61 11.36
N LEU A 8 6.48 -8.62 10.48
CA LEU A 8 6.01 -8.73 9.10
C LEU A 8 6.94 -9.66 8.32
N ARG A 9 6.35 -10.43 7.41
CA ARG A 9 7.13 -11.19 6.43
C ARG A 9 7.99 -10.22 5.63
N GLU A 10 9.17 -10.68 5.23
CA GLU A 10 10.15 -9.88 4.49
C GLU A 10 9.51 -9.26 3.23
N GLU A 11 8.66 -10.03 2.55
CA GLU A 11 7.82 -9.63 1.41
C GLU A 11 6.95 -8.40 1.72
N ILE A 12 6.29 -8.37 2.88
CA ILE A 12 5.40 -7.27 3.28
C ILE A 12 6.22 -6.04 3.66
N LYS A 13 7.41 -6.25 4.24
CA LYS A 13 8.33 -5.18 4.59
C LYS A 13 8.86 -4.50 3.32
N GLU A 14 9.24 -5.27 2.30
CA GLU A 14 9.68 -4.72 1.01
C GLU A 14 8.53 -3.99 0.29
N CYS A 15 7.34 -4.59 0.23
CA CYS A 15 6.15 -3.93 -0.33
C CYS A 15 5.82 -2.61 0.39
N PHE A 16 6.05 -2.56 1.72
CA PHE A 16 5.88 -1.34 2.50
C PHE A 16 6.96 -0.29 2.22
N LEU A 17 8.20 -0.71 1.97
CA LEU A 17 9.28 0.18 1.56
C LEU A 17 9.03 0.78 0.17
N ASP A 18 8.53 -0.02 -0.78
CA ASP A 18 8.16 0.45 -2.12
C ASP A 18 7.08 1.54 -2.07
N LEU A 19 6.11 1.38 -1.18
CA LEU A 19 5.08 2.38 -0.96
C LEU A 19 5.65 3.75 -0.55
N CYS A 20 6.82 3.79 0.09
CA CYS A 20 7.45 5.04 0.54
C CYS A 20 8.17 5.80 -0.57
N SER A 21 8.32 5.18 -1.75
CA SER A 21 8.74 5.86 -2.97
C SER A 21 7.65 6.78 -3.53
N PHE A 22 6.40 6.60 -3.10
CA PHE A 22 5.29 7.40 -3.59
C PHE A 22 5.10 8.70 -2.78
N PRO A 23 4.75 9.81 -3.44
CA PRO A 23 4.45 11.07 -2.76
C PRO A 23 3.09 11.01 -2.05
N GLU A 24 3.05 11.50 -0.82
CA GLU A 24 1.93 11.48 0.13
C GLU A 24 0.59 11.98 -0.43
N ASP A 25 0.60 13.02 -1.25
CA ASP A 25 -0.61 13.62 -1.81
C ASP A 25 -1.19 12.89 -3.03
N LYS A 26 -0.56 11.80 -3.46
CA LYS A 26 -1.05 11.04 -4.61
C LYS A 26 -1.90 9.87 -4.15
N LYS A 27 -3.15 9.89 -4.60
CA LYS A 27 -4.01 8.71 -4.63
C LYS A 27 -3.39 7.72 -5.63
N ILE A 28 -2.86 6.62 -5.11
CA ILE A 28 -2.31 5.56 -5.94
C ILE A 28 -3.43 4.57 -6.21
N PRO A 29 -3.78 4.27 -7.47
CA PRO A 29 -4.73 3.20 -7.75
C PRO A 29 -4.20 1.88 -7.20
N LEU A 30 -5.06 1.12 -6.51
CA LEU A 30 -4.71 -0.20 -5.99
C LEU A 30 -4.11 -1.10 -7.09
N ASP A 31 -4.68 -1.01 -8.29
CA ASP A 31 -4.25 -1.73 -9.49
C ASP A 31 -2.76 -1.51 -9.81
N VAL A 32 -2.28 -0.28 -9.66
CA VAL A 32 -0.87 0.08 -9.92
C VAL A 32 0.04 -0.56 -8.87
N LEU A 33 -0.39 -0.60 -7.60
CA LEU A 33 0.39 -1.24 -6.53
C LEU A 33 0.48 -2.74 -6.71
N ILE A 34 -0.65 -3.38 -7.02
CA ILE A 34 -0.70 -4.81 -7.29
C ILE A 34 0.21 -5.14 -8.46
N ASN A 35 0.06 -4.44 -9.60
CA ASN A 35 0.87 -4.68 -10.78
C ASN A 35 2.37 -4.44 -10.53
N MET A 36 2.70 -3.42 -9.72
CA MET A 36 4.08 -3.17 -9.32
C MET A 36 4.67 -4.32 -8.49
N TRP A 37 3.94 -4.83 -7.50
CA TRP A 37 4.43 -5.94 -6.67
C TRP A 37 4.47 -7.27 -7.43
N VAL A 38 3.55 -7.50 -8.36
CA VAL A 38 3.61 -8.64 -9.28
C VAL A 38 4.88 -8.58 -10.12
N GLU A 39 5.24 -7.42 -10.67
CA GLU A 39 6.41 -7.29 -11.55
C GLU A 39 7.74 -7.22 -10.79
N ILE A 40 7.79 -6.59 -9.61
CA ILE A 40 9.04 -6.42 -8.85
C ILE A 40 9.36 -7.65 -8.00
N HIS A 41 8.34 -8.22 -7.34
CA HIS A 41 8.50 -9.27 -6.34
C HIS A 41 7.99 -10.65 -6.83
N ASP A 42 7.50 -10.75 -8.06
CA ASP A 42 6.91 -11.97 -8.64
C ASP A 42 5.76 -12.55 -7.77
N ILE A 43 5.00 -11.66 -7.11
CA ILE A 43 3.89 -12.02 -6.23
C ILE A 43 2.60 -12.09 -7.04
N ASP A 44 1.80 -13.14 -6.85
CA ASP A 44 0.47 -13.24 -7.47
C ASP A 44 -0.43 -12.05 -7.10
N GLU A 45 -1.28 -11.60 -8.04
CA GLU A 45 -2.20 -10.47 -7.80
C GLU A 45 -3.06 -10.65 -6.53
N LYS A 46 -3.43 -11.90 -6.22
CA LYS A 46 -4.21 -12.24 -5.03
C LYS A 46 -3.43 -12.08 -3.74
N ASP A 47 -2.16 -12.47 -3.75
CA ASP A 47 -1.27 -12.33 -2.61
C ASP A 47 -0.88 -10.87 -2.41
N ALA A 48 -0.60 -10.13 -3.49
CA ALA A 48 -0.41 -8.68 -3.46
C ALA A 48 -1.64 -7.98 -2.85
N PHE A 49 -2.86 -8.35 -3.26
CA PHE A 49 -4.08 -7.82 -2.65
C PHE A 49 -4.19 -8.16 -1.15
N ALA A 50 -3.86 -9.39 -0.76
CA ALA A 50 -3.84 -9.80 0.65
C ALA A 50 -2.84 -8.97 1.47
N ILE A 51 -1.67 -8.66 0.90
CA ILE A 51 -0.66 -7.78 1.52
C ILE A 51 -1.23 -6.37 1.73
N VAL A 52 -1.88 -5.77 0.73
CA VAL A 52 -2.52 -4.45 0.89
C VAL A 52 -3.53 -4.47 2.03
N VAL A 53 -4.39 -5.50 2.07
CA VAL A 53 -5.41 -5.64 3.13
C VAL A 53 -4.76 -5.83 4.50
N GLU A 54 -3.69 -6.60 4.60
CA GLU A 54 -2.96 -6.80 5.85
C GLU A 54 -2.30 -5.50 6.33
N LEU A 55 -1.67 -4.75 5.42
CA LEU A 55 -1.11 -3.42 5.70
C LEU A 55 -2.20 -2.45 6.14
N SER A 56 -3.37 -2.47 5.49
CA SER A 56 -4.51 -1.64 5.88
C SER A 56 -5.03 -2.00 7.27
N ASN A 57 -5.19 -3.30 7.58
CA ASN A 57 -5.60 -3.78 8.89
C ASN A 57 -4.60 -3.41 9.99
N LYS A 58 -3.30 -3.33 9.66
CA LYS A 58 -2.24 -2.87 10.57
C LYS A 58 -2.14 -1.34 10.63
N ASN A 59 -3.06 -0.62 9.98
CA ASN A 59 -3.09 0.84 9.94
C ASN A 59 -1.82 1.46 9.30
N LEU A 60 -1.15 0.69 8.43
CA LEU A 60 0.07 1.07 7.70
C LEU A 60 -0.23 1.69 6.33
N LEU A 61 -1.49 1.64 5.88
CA LEU A 61 -1.98 2.38 4.72
C LEU A 61 -3.49 2.58 4.86
N THR A 62 -4.02 3.59 4.16
CA THR A 62 -5.45 3.87 4.15
C THR A 62 -6.01 3.55 2.77
N LEU A 63 -6.97 2.62 2.76
CA LEU A 63 -7.75 2.30 1.56
C LEU A 63 -8.92 3.26 1.44
N VAL A 64 -8.91 4.06 0.39
CA VAL A 64 -9.96 5.01 0.06
C VAL A 64 -10.73 4.47 -1.14
N LYS A 65 -11.98 4.08 -0.90
CA LYS A 65 -12.91 3.64 -1.95
C LYS A 65 -13.71 4.86 -2.43
N GLU A 66 -13.38 5.37 -3.60
CA GLU A 66 -14.14 6.47 -4.22
C GLU A 66 -15.07 5.92 -5.30
N ALA A 67 -16.33 6.36 -5.26
CA ALA A 67 -17.24 6.13 -6.37
C ALA A 67 -16.84 7.06 -7.51
N ARG A 68 -16.56 6.50 -8.70
CA ARG A 68 -16.37 7.35 -9.89
C ARG A 68 -17.60 8.23 -10.06
N ALA A 69 -17.40 9.54 -10.20
CA ALA A 69 -18.43 10.49 -10.60
C ALA A 69 -18.77 10.28 -12.09
N GLY A 70 -19.32 9.12 -12.42
CA GLY A 70 -19.68 8.68 -13.76
C GLY A 70 -21.07 8.06 -13.74
N GLY A 71 -22.08 8.93 -13.66
CA GLY A 71 -23.50 8.73 -13.97
C GLY A 71 -24.14 7.37 -13.65
N MET A 72 -25.01 7.34 -12.64
CA MET A 72 -26.18 6.46 -12.34
C MET A 72 -26.16 4.94 -12.64
N TYR A 73 -25.20 4.37 -13.37
CA TYR A 73 -25.20 2.98 -13.86
C TYR A 73 -23.82 2.32 -13.95
N SER A 74 -22.73 2.98 -13.55
CA SER A 74 -21.41 2.34 -13.47
C SER A 74 -21.00 2.17 -12.01
N SER A 75 -21.14 0.96 -11.48
CA SER A 75 -20.64 0.54 -10.15
C SER A 75 -19.11 0.33 -10.13
N CYS A 76 -18.35 1.03 -10.98
CA CYS A 76 -16.90 1.03 -10.95
C CYS A 76 -16.41 1.85 -9.74
N PHE A 77 -16.22 1.18 -8.62
CA PHE A 77 -15.51 1.72 -7.48
C PHE A 77 -14.02 1.74 -7.79
N GLU A 78 -13.39 2.91 -7.73
CA GLU A 78 -11.93 3.00 -7.77
C GLU A 78 -11.43 2.89 -6.33
N ILE A 79 -10.67 1.84 -6.04
CA ILE A 79 -9.96 1.71 -4.77
C ILE A 79 -8.62 2.38 -4.96
N SER A 80 -8.41 3.45 -4.20
CA SER A 80 -7.14 4.16 -4.13
C SER A 80 -6.52 3.97 -2.76
N VAL A 81 -5.20 3.99 -2.72
CA VAL A 81 -4.40 3.94 -1.51
C VAL A 81 -3.84 5.32 -1.25
N THR A 82 -3.93 5.76 0.00
CA THR A 82 -3.29 6.99 0.49
C THR A 82 -2.37 6.62 1.65
N GLN A 83 -1.12 7.11 1.60
CA GLN A 83 -0.20 7.00 2.73
C GLN A 83 -0.35 8.21 3.67
N HIS A 84 -0.07 8.00 4.95
CA HIS A 84 0.06 9.09 5.92
C HIS A 84 1.53 9.49 6.07
N ASP A 85 1.78 10.78 6.24
CA ASP A 85 3.08 11.38 6.60
C ASP A 85 3.90 10.57 7.62
N VAL A 86 3.24 10.10 8.68
CA VAL A 86 3.86 9.39 9.82
C VAL A 86 4.43 8.03 9.40
N LEU A 87 3.83 7.39 8.39
CA LEU A 87 4.24 6.08 7.89
C LEU A 87 5.47 6.20 6.98
N ARG A 88 5.57 7.28 6.22
CA ARG A 88 6.77 7.61 5.44
C ARG A 88 7.97 7.85 6.36
N ASP A 89 7.78 8.61 7.45
CA ASP A 89 8.86 8.85 8.40
C ASP A 89 9.33 7.54 9.07
N LEU A 90 8.37 6.66 9.39
CA LEU A 90 8.64 5.31 9.92
C LEU A 90 9.44 4.44 8.95
N ALA A 91 9.08 4.46 7.66
CA ALA A 91 9.77 3.70 6.64
C ALA A 91 11.15 4.27 6.28
N LEU A 92 11.29 5.60 6.23
CA LEU A 92 12.58 6.26 6.06
C LEU A 92 13.51 5.98 7.24
N ASN A 93 12.98 5.89 8.46
CA ASN A 93 13.76 5.49 9.62
C ASN A 93 14.16 4.01 9.56
N LEU A 94 13.32 3.15 8.97
CA LEU A 94 13.62 1.74 8.72
C LEU A 94 14.69 1.56 7.63
N SER A 95 14.63 2.32 6.53
CA SER A 95 15.63 2.24 5.45
C SER A 95 16.98 2.85 5.85
N ASN A 96 17.00 3.86 6.71
CA ASN A 96 18.24 4.44 7.27
C ASN A 96 18.85 3.61 8.41
N ARG A 97 18.23 2.50 8.82
CA ARG A 97 18.74 1.62 9.88
C ARG A 97 19.46 0.38 9.37
N GLU A 98 19.70 0.29 8.07
CA GLU A 98 20.59 -0.69 7.45
C GLU A 98 22.00 -0.13 7.22
#